data_AF-A0A2V5LTK8-F1
#
_entry.id   AF-A0A2V5LTK8-F1
#
_cell.length_a   1.000
_cell.length_b   1.000
_cell.length_c   1.000
_cell.angle_alpha   90.00
_cell.angle_beta   90.00
_cell.angle_gamma   90.00
#
_symmetry.space_group_name_H-M   'P 1'
#
loop_
_entity.id
_entity.type
_entity.pdbx_description
1 polymer ?
#
loop_
_entity_poly.entity_id
_entity_poly.type
_entity_poly.pdbx_seq_one_letter_code
_entity_poly.pdbx_strand_id
1 'polypeptide(L)'
;KGSHLMPDLFLSRGVLLLDKGDMQSAKKEFLAELDEVSQLPSPEARQEALIACYYNLAVAEDGLGNPKEALSWIRLAEEQQNQLGRTIIPGLSDNRQKLEARMTTRDHE
;
A
#
# COMPACT_ATOMS: atom_id res chain seq x y z
N LYS A 1 30.46 0.38 9.08
CA LYS A 1 29.69 0.18 7.83
C LYS A 1 28.22 0.24 8.22
N GLY A 2 27.60 1.41 8.07
CA GLY A 2 26.17 1.57 8.37
C GLY A 2 25.36 1.09 7.18
N SER A 3 24.49 0.10 7.39
CA SER A 3 23.40 -0.15 6.45
C SER A 3 22.50 1.07 6.58
N HIS A 4 22.56 2.00 5.63
CA HIS A 4 21.62 3.12 5.61
C HIS A 4 20.28 2.56 5.18
N LEU A 5 19.50 2.14 6.17
CA LEU A 5 18.07 1.91 6.05
C LEU A 5 17.47 3.22 5.54
N MET A 6 17.02 3.21 4.29
CA MET A 6 16.21 4.28 3.72
C MET A 6 14.87 3.69 3.29
N PRO A 7 14.04 3.21 4.23
CA PRO A 7 12.71 2.71 3.89
C PRO A 7 11.90 3.76 3.11
N ASP A 8 11.92 5.02 3.55
CA ASP A 8 11.25 6.10 2.82
C ASP A 8 11.69 6.28 1.35
N LEU A 9 12.88 5.79 0.94
CA LEU A 9 13.36 5.83 -0.44
C LEU A 9 12.50 4.95 -1.37
N PHE A 10 12.21 3.71 -0.96
CA PHE A 10 11.46 2.76 -1.79
C PHE A 10 10.01 3.21 -1.91
N LEU A 11 9.40 3.62 -0.78
CA LEU A 11 8.06 4.20 -0.78
C LEU A 11 7.97 5.43 -1.70
N SER A 12 8.89 6.40 -1.55
CA SER A 12 8.89 7.63 -2.36
C SER A 12 9.10 7.35 -3.84
N ARG A 13 9.98 6.40 -4.19
CA ARG A 13 10.23 6.01 -5.57
C ARG A 13 9.03 5.29 -6.18
N GLY A 14 8.36 4.44 -5.42
CA GLY A 14 7.12 3.79 -5.84
C GLY A 14 6.02 4.79 -6.16
N VAL A 15 5.82 5.81 -5.30
CA VAL A 15 4.83 6.88 -5.54
C VAL A 15 5.16 7.65 -6.83
N LEU A 16 6.42 8.01 -7.04
CA LEU A 16 6.85 8.67 -8.29
C LEU A 16 6.57 7.82 -9.54
N LEU A 17 6.65 6.50 -9.43
CA LEU A 17 6.36 5.58 -10.53
C LEU A 17 4.85 5.45 -10.78
N LEU A 18 4.02 5.47 -9.72
CA LEU A 18 2.56 5.56 -9.85
C LEU A 18 2.15 6.83 -10.60
N ASP A 19 2.74 7.98 -10.26
CA ASP A 19 2.47 9.26 -10.93
C ASP A 19 2.83 9.23 -12.42
N LYS A 20 3.80 8.38 -12.82
CA LYS A 20 4.19 8.15 -14.21
C LYS A 20 3.35 7.10 -14.93
N GLY A 21 2.42 6.45 -14.24
CA GLY A 21 1.62 5.34 -14.77
C GLY A 21 2.38 4.01 -14.88
N ASP A 22 3.56 3.88 -14.27
CA ASP A 22 4.31 2.63 -14.25
C ASP A 22 4.00 1.79 -13.01
N MET A 23 2.82 1.17 -13.03
CA MET A 23 2.29 0.41 -11.90
C MET A 23 3.14 -0.82 -11.58
N GLN A 24 3.74 -1.44 -12.61
CA GLN A 24 4.55 -2.64 -12.44
C GLN A 24 5.87 -2.33 -11.73
N SER A 25 6.52 -1.22 -12.09
CA SER A 25 7.73 -0.78 -11.39
C SER A 25 7.40 -0.25 -10.00
N ALA A 26 6.30 0.51 -9.85
CA ALA A 26 5.84 0.99 -8.55
C ALA A 26 5.61 -0.16 -7.56
N LYS A 27 4.92 -1.22 -8.00
CA LYS A 27 4.69 -2.44 -7.20
C LYS A 27 5.99 -3.05 -6.69
N LYS A 28 7.04 -3.13 -7.53
CA LYS A 28 8.35 -3.68 -7.11
C LYS A 28 8.98 -2.85 -6.00
N GLU A 29 8.87 -1.53 -6.10
CA GLU A 29 9.38 -0.60 -5.08
C GLU A 29 8.66 -0.77 -3.75
N PHE A 30 7.33 -0.86 -3.76
CA PHE A 30 6.58 -1.08 -2.53
C PHE A 30 6.85 -2.48 -1.92
N LEU A 31 7.07 -3.51 -2.72
CA LEU A 31 7.48 -4.82 -2.19
C LEU A 31 8.86 -4.75 -1.52
N ALA A 32 9.81 -4.03 -2.11
CA ALA A 32 11.11 -3.80 -1.48
C ALA A 32 10.98 -3.00 -0.18
N GLU A 33 10.04 -2.05 -0.11
CA GLU A 33 9.76 -1.30 1.12
C GLU A 33 9.26 -2.21 2.25
N LEU A 34 8.38 -3.17 1.95
CA LEU A 34 7.91 -4.12 2.96
C LEU A 34 9.04 -4.95 3.58
N ASP A 35 10.05 -5.31 2.79
CA ASP A 35 11.22 -6.06 3.30
C ASP A 35 12.05 -5.20 4.28
N GLU A 36 12.19 -3.91 3.97
CA GLU A 36 12.99 -2.95 4.75
C GLU A 36 12.26 -2.40 5.99
N VAL A 37 10.92 -2.33 5.97
CA VAL A 37 10.12 -1.81 7.08
C VAL A 37 10.42 -2.53 8.40
N SER A 38 10.71 -3.83 8.36
CA SER A 38 11.09 -4.61 9.55
C SER A 38 12.29 -4.04 10.32
N GLN A 39 13.14 -3.28 9.63
CA GLN A 39 14.38 -2.72 10.15
C GLN A 39 14.19 -1.34 10.81
N LEU A 40 13.03 -0.70 10.65
CA LEU A 40 12.73 0.55 11.33
C LEU A 40 12.70 0.33 12.85
N PRO A 41 13.36 1.17 13.66
CA PRO A 41 13.47 0.94 15.10
C PRO A 41 12.16 1.22 15.85
N SER A 42 11.36 2.18 15.38
CA SER A 42 10.09 2.56 16.02
C SER A 42 8.93 1.66 15.57
N PRO A 43 8.20 1.01 16.49
CA PRO A 43 6.99 0.24 16.15
C PRO A 43 5.92 1.08 15.46
N GLU A 44 5.74 2.33 15.90
CA GLU A 44 4.76 3.25 15.31
C GLU A 44 5.17 3.64 13.89
N ALA A 45 6.45 3.97 13.68
CA ALA A 45 6.97 4.27 12.34
C ALA A 45 6.85 3.07 11.39
N ARG A 46 7.09 1.85 11.91
CA ARG A 46 6.84 0.61 11.14
C ARG A 46 5.38 0.54 10.71
N GLN A 47 4.46 0.76 11.63
CA GLN A 47 3.04 0.63 11.35
C GLN A 47 2.56 1.68 10.34
N GLU A 48 3.02 2.92 10.47
CA GLU A 48 2.73 3.98 9.48
C GLU A 48 3.26 3.65 8.08
N ALA A 49 4.50 3.17 8.00
CA ALA A 49 5.09 2.75 6.74
C ALA A 49 4.33 1.57 6.12
N LEU A 50 3.90 0.59 6.93
CA LEU A 50 3.04 -0.51 6.46
C LEU A 50 1.71 0.01 5.90
N ILE A 51 1.03 0.93 6.60
CA ILE A 51 -0.24 1.51 6.13
C ILE A 51 -0.06 2.17 4.76
N ALA A 52 0.96 3.03 4.64
CA ALA A 52 1.26 3.72 3.39
C ALA A 52 1.63 2.74 2.27
N CYS A 53 2.47 1.76 2.57
CA CYS A 53 2.97 0.80 1.59
C CYS A 53 1.86 -0.14 1.10
N TYR A 54 1.05 -0.70 1.99
CA TYR A 54 -0.09 -1.55 1.62
C TYR A 54 -1.12 -0.81 0.80
N TYR A 55 -1.43 0.45 1.14
CA TYR A 55 -2.36 1.24 0.34
C TYR A 55 -1.83 1.50 -1.08
N ASN A 56 -0.56 1.86 -1.21
CA ASN A 56 0.02 2.10 -2.53
C ASN A 56 0.19 0.81 -3.35
N LEU A 57 0.43 -0.34 -2.72
CA LEU A 57 0.33 -1.65 -3.37
C LEU A 57 -1.08 -1.91 -3.90
N ALA A 58 -2.11 -1.57 -3.13
CA ALA A 58 -3.49 -1.69 -3.61
C ALA A 58 -3.76 -0.82 -4.85
N VAL A 59 -3.26 0.42 -4.85
CA VAL A 59 -3.36 1.32 -6.02
C VAL A 59 -2.63 0.74 -7.23
N ALA A 60 -1.42 0.21 -7.05
CA ALA A 60 -0.64 -0.40 -8.12
C ALA A 60 -1.34 -1.62 -8.71
N GLU A 61 -1.86 -2.53 -7.87
CA GLU A 61 -2.56 -3.74 -8.32
C GLU A 61 -3.88 -3.42 -9.02
N ASP A 62 -4.65 -2.43 -8.54
CA ASP A 62 -5.88 -2.00 -9.21
C ASP A 62 -5.57 -1.42 -10.60
N GLY A 63 -4.51 -0.61 -10.70
CA GLY A 63 -4.01 -0.08 -11.97
C GLY A 63 -3.48 -1.15 -12.93
N LEU A 64 -2.99 -2.29 -12.42
CA LEU A 64 -2.60 -3.46 -13.20
C LEU A 64 -3.78 -4.35 -13.62
N GLY A 65 -5.00 -4.03 -13.17
CA GLY A 65 -6.19 -4.84 -13.44
C GLY A 65 -6.31 -6.07 -12.54
N ASN A 66 -5.67 -6.06 -11.36
CA ASN A 66 -5.69 -7.13 -10.37
C ASN A 66 -6.55 -6.71 -9.14
N PRO A 67 -7.89 -6.57 -9.28
CA PRO A 67 -8.72 -6.00 -8.23
C PRO A 67 -8.81 -6.89 -6.97
N LYS A 68 -8.63 -8.20 -7.10
CA LYS A 68 -8.62 -9.14 -5.96
C LYS A 68 -7.41 -8.92 -5.07
N GLU A 69 -6.24 -8.77 -5.67
CA GLU A 69 -4.98 -8.46 -5.03
C GLU A 69 -5.03 -7.06 -4.42
N ALA A 70 -5.55 -6.09 -5.18
CA ALA A 70 -5.77 -4.74 -4.67
C ALA A 70 -6.65 -4.73 -3.40
N LEU A 71 -7.74 -5.51 -3.40
CA LEU A 71 -8.65 -5.61 -2.25
C LEU A 71 -7.96 -6.23 -1.04
N SER A 72 -7.10 -7.22 -1.26
CA SER A 72 -6.31 -7.84 -0.20
C SER A 72 -5.37 -6.83 0.45
N TRP A 73 -4.65 -6.04 -0.35
CA TRP A 73 -3.72 -5.04 0.16
C TRP A 73 -4.40 -3.89 0.90
N ILE A 74 -5.50 -3.34 0.36
CA ILE A 74 -6.18 -2.22 1.03
C ILE A 74 -6.83 -2.66 2.35
N ARG A 75 -7.22 -3.93 2.49
CA ARG A 75 -7.69 -4.50 3.76
C ARG A 75 -6.56 -4.56 4.80
N LEU A 76 -5.34 -4.93 4.40
CA LEU A 76 -4.18 -4.89 5.28
C LEU A 76 -3.85 -3.46 5.72
N ALA A 77 -3.92 -2.49 4.79
CA ALA A 77 -3.73 -1.07 5.13
C ALA A 77 -4.78 -0.61 6.17
N GLU A 78 -6.05 -0.96 5.96
CA GLU A 78 -7.16 -0.62 6.86
C GLU A 78 -6.98 -1.28 8.24
N GLU A 79 -6.57 -2.54 8.28
CA GLU A 79 -6.28 -3.26 9.51
C GLU A 79 -5.16 -2.57 10.31
N GLN A 80 -4.04 -2.24 9.66
CA GLN A 80 -2.93 -1.54 10.32
C GLN A 80 -3.34 -0.15 10.84
N GLN A 81 -4.15 0.59 10.07
CA GLN A 81 -4.65 1.91 10.49
C GLN A 81 -5.59 1.81 11.69
N ASN A 82 -6.47 0.80 11.71
CA ASN A 82 -7.37 0.53 12.82
C ASN A 82 -6.60 0.14 14.08
N GLN A 83 -5.56 -0.69 13.94
CA GLN A 83 -4.67 -1.08 15.05
C GLN A 83 -3.89 0.11 15.62
N LEU A 84 -3.42 1.01 14.75
CA LEU A 84 -2.72 2.24 15.17
C LEU A 84 -3.65 3.22 15.89
N GLY A 85 -4.96 3.16 15.62
CA GLY A 85 -5.96 3.98 16.30
C GLY A 85 -5.98 5.46 15.88
N ARG A 86 -5.33 5.82 14.76
CA ARG A 86 -5.37 7.16 14.16
C ARG A 86 -5.39 7.10 12.64
N THR A 87 -5.88 8.17 12.02
CA THR A 87 -5.95 8.28 10.56
C THR A 87 -4.59 8.69 9.97
N ILE A 88 -4.01 7.82 9.14
CA ILE A 88 -2.83 8.08 8.31
C ILE A 88 -3.27 8.37 6.86
N ILE A 89 -4.18 7.55 6.33
CA ILE A 89 -4.76 7.67 5.00
C ILE A 89 -6.25 8.02 5.15
N PRO A 90 -6.64 9.28 4.90
CA PRO A 90 -8.04 9.67 4.86
C PRO A 90 -8.81 8.92 3.77
N GLY A 91 -10.06 8.51 4.07
CA GLY A 91 -10.93 7.84 3.10
C GLY A 91 -10.53 6.41 2.74
N LEU A 92 -9.60 5.78 3.48
CA LEU A 92 -9.14 4.42 3.24
C LEU A 92 -10.29 3.40 3.17
N SER A 93 -11.21 3.46 4.14
CA SER A 93 -12.40 2.60 4.19
C SER A 93 -13.33 2.82 3.00
N ASP A 94 -13.55 4.07 2.59
CA ASP A 94 -14.38 4.39 1.42
C ASP A 94 -13.75 3.84 0.14
N ASN A 95 -12.42 3.94 0.00
CA ASN A 95 -11.70 3.41 -1.15
C ASN A 95 -11.77 1.87 -1.19
N ARG A 96 -11.66 1.20 -0.04
CA ARG A 96 -11.87 -0.26 0.06
C ARG A 96 -13.28 -0.64 -0.36
N GLN A 97 -14.29 0.04 0.16
CA GLN A 97 -15.71 -0.23 -0.16
C GLN A 97 -16.00 -0.03 -1.64
N LYS A 98 -15.45 1.03 -2.27
CA LYS A 98 -15.57 1.26 -3.72
C LYS A 98 -14.93 0.13 -4.53
N LEU A 99 -13.73 -0.32 -4.13
CA LEU A 99 -13.03 -1.42 -4.79
C LEU A 99 -13.84 -2.72 -4.68
N GLU A 100 -14.36 -3.02 -3.50
CA GLU A 100 -15.21 -4.20 -3.24
C GLU A 100 -16.50 -4.17 -4.08
N ALA A 101 -17.19 -3.04 -4.16
CA ALA A 101 -18.41 -2.89 -4.96
C ALA A 101 -18.16 -3.05 -6.47
N ARG A 102 -17.02 -2.58 -6.99
CA ARG A 102 -16.66 -2.80 -8.40
C ARG A 102 -16.45 -4.27 -8.73
N MET A 103 -16.00 -5.07 -7.77
CA MET A 103 -15.79 -6.51 -7.97
C MET A 103 -17.12 -7.27 -7.98
N THR A 104 -18.03 -6.98 -7.04
CA THR A 104 -19.34 -7.64 -7.00
C THR A 104 -20.18 -7.35 -8.23
N THR A 105 -20.01 -6.16 -8.83
CA THR A 105 -20.73 -5.79 -10.07
C THR A 105 -20.19 -6.55 -11.29
N ARG A 106 -18.88 -6.84 -11.35
CA ARG A 106 -18.24 -7.59 -12.44
C ARG A 106 -18.52 -9.08 -12.43
N ASP A 107 -18.79 -9.66 -11.26
CA ASP A 107 -19.10 -11.10 -11.13
C ASP A 107 -20.55 -11.43 -11.56
N HIS A 108 -21.37 -10.42 -11.90
CA HIS A 108 -22.76 -10.55 -12.33
C HIS A 108 -22.99 -10.24 -13.83
N GLU A 109 -21.92 -9.98 -14.59
CA GLU A 109 -21.93 -9.85 -16.07
C GLU A 109 -21.42 -11.12 -16.75
#